data_AF-A0A409WQX2-F1
#
_entry.id   AF-A0A409WQX2-F1
#
_cell.length_a   1.000
_cell.length_b   1.000
_cell.length_c   1.000
_cell.angle_alpha   90.00
_cell.angle_beta   90.00
_cell.angle_gamma   90.00
#
_symmetry.space_group_name_H-M   'P 1'
#
loop_
_entity.id
_entity.type
_entity.pdbx_description
1 polymer ?
#
loop_
_entity_poly.entity_id
_entity_poly.type
_entity_poly.pdbx_seq_one_letter_code
_entity_poly.pdbx_strand_id
1 'polypeptide(L)'
;MSKYSGNKAGAKYGTGYCDSQCPRDIKFINGEANVDGWSGSDNDANSGHGNYGTCCNEMDIWEANNNAAAFTPHPCNPGGQTRCEGAACGGDDRYATVCDPDGCDFNSYRMGDTSFYGKGLKVDTTKKFTIVTQFITDDGTANGNLKEIRRLYVQNGVVIQNSKVNVPGLDPSMDSITDQFCDTQKTIFGDTKQFQAKGGLRGIGAGMKSGMVLVLSIWDDHAVNMLWLDSTFPTDADPSAPGVARGTCPTDSGKPEDIEANAPNSSVTYSNIKFGDIGSTYGSGSNPTSTGGGGGTPTSTGSAPGATQTKYGQCGGQGYTGPTQCASGSSCQTLNPYYSQCL
;
A
#
# COMPACT_ATOMS: atom_id res chain seq x y z
N MET A 1 13.90 20.85 4.63
CA MET A 1 14.60 22.16 4.48
C MET A 1 14.22 23.13 5.58
N SER A 2 12.95 23.52 5.73
CA SER A 2 12.52 24.51 6.75
C SER A 2 12.94 24.15 8.18
N LYS A 3 12.89 22.86 8.54
CA LYS A 3 13.27 22.37 9.88
C LYS A 3 14.78 22.34 10.14
N TYR A 4 15.61 22.21 9.09
CA TYR A 4 17.04 21.92 9.24
C TYR A 4 17.87 22.85 8.35
N SER A 5 18.48 23.87 8.96
CA SER A 5 19.21 24.92 8.26
C SER A 5 20.44 24.40 7.50
N GLY A 6 21.04 23.28 7.94
CA GLY A 6 22.13 22.59 7.23
C GLY A 6 21.70 21.92 5.91
N ASN A 7 20.42 21.60 5.75
CA ASN A 7 19.90 21.05 4.49
C ASN A 7 19.54 22.18 3.51
N LYS A 8 20.48 22.49 2.60
CA LYS A 8 20.28 23.45 1.50
C LYS A 8 19.81 22.82 0.19
N ALA A 9 19.77 21.49 0.10
CA ALA A 9 19.40 20.77 -1.12
C ALA A 9 17.89 20.50 -1.21
N GLY A 10 17.33 19.85 -0.19
CA GLY A 10 15.88 19.62 -0.07
C GLY A 10 15.31 18.55 -0.99
N ALA A 11 13.97 18.54 -1.07
CA ALA A 11 13.21 17.56 -1.87
C ALA A 11 13.61 17.55 -3.36
N LYS A 12 14.07 18.69 -3.88
CA LYS A 12 14.62 18.80 -5.25
C LYS A 12 15.77 17.80 -5.52
N TYR A 13 16.50 17.43 -4.47
CA TYR A 13 17.62 16.48 -4.52
C TYR A 13 17.34 15.21 -3.69
N GLY A 14 16.06 14.91 -3.39
CA GLY A 14 15.68 13.68 -2.71
C GLY A 14 16.08 13.57 -1.23
N THR A 15 16.35 14.68 -0.54
CA THR A 15 16.70 14.60 0.90
C THR A 15 15.49 14.34 1.79
N GLY A 16 15.70 13.72 2.94
CA GLY A 16 14.70 13.63 4.01
C GLY A 16 13.90 12.32 4.00
N TYR A 17 14.44 11.29 3.36
CA TYR A 17 13.91 9.93 3.43
C TYR A 17 13.84 9.43 4.89
N CYS A 18 12.84 8.61 5.16
CA CYS A 18 12.62 7.87 6.38
C CYS A 18 11.67 6.71 6.08
N ASP A 19 11.75 5.66 6.87
CA ASP A 19 10.81 4.53 6.82
C ASP A 19 10.75 3.85 8.21
N SER A 20 10.07 2.71 8.30
CA SER A 20 9.86 2.00 9.56
C SER A 20 11.05 1.17 10.03
N GLN A 21 12.04 0.94 9.16
CA GLN A 21 13.30 0.27 9.51
C GLN A 21 14.28 1.21 10.21
N CYS A 22 13.97 2.50 10.29
CA CYS A 22 14.85 3.51 10.86
C CYS A 22 16.28 3.49 10.24
N PRO A 23 16.39 3.54 8.90
CA PRO A 23 17.61 3.24 8.15
C PRO A 23 18.78 4.11 8.58
N ARG A 24 19.92 3.46 8.82
CA ARG A 24 21.19 4.07 9.26
C ARG A 24 22.20 4.25 8.13
N ASP A 25 21.89 3.74 6.95
CA ASP A 25 22.65 3.87 5.70
C ASP A 25 22.45 5.24 5.01
N ILE A 26 21.49 6.03 5.49
CA ILE A 26 21.22 7.36 4.96
C ILE A 26 22.40 8.30 5.26
N LYS A 27 23.08 8.74 4.19
CA LYS A 27 24.28 9.57 4.23
C LYS A 27 24.06 10.96 4.85
N PHE A 28 22.85 11.51 4.73
CA PHE A 28 22.50 12.82 5.29
C PHE A 28 21.14 12.80 5.98
N ILE A 29 21.14 13.04 7.29
CA ILE A 29 19.94 13.03 8.13
C ILE A 29 19.86 14.38 8.85
N ASN A 30 18.68 15.01 8.83
CA ASN A 30 18.42 16.28 9.53
C ASN A 30 19.39 17.43 9.18
N GLY A 31 19.95 17.44 7.97
CA GLY A 31 20.88 18.48 7.51
C GLY A 31 22.32 18.30 7.97
N GLU A 32 22.64 17.13 8.52
CA GLU A 32 23.98 16.72 8.95
C GLU A 32 24.41 15.46 8.17
N ALA A 33 25.71 15.31 7.91
CA ALA A 33 26.26 14.08 7.35
C ALA A 33 26.29 13.00 8.44
N ASN A 34 25.93 11.77 8.11
CA ASN A 34 25.93 10.63 9.03
C ASN A 34 27.30 9.93 9.11
N VAL A 35 28.40 10.70 9.05
CA VAL A 35 29.77 10.16 8.97
C VAL A 35 30.28 9.67 10.33
N ASP A 36 29.73 10.20 11.42
CA ASP A 36 30.11 9.80 12.77
C ASP A 36 29.73 8.34 13.02
N GLY A 37 30.73 7.54 13.39
CA GLY A 37 30.56 6.09 13.59
C GLY A 37 30.29 5.30 12.31
N TRP A 38 30.53 5.88 11.12
CA TRP A 38 30.28 5.20 9.87
C TRP A 38 31.16 3.94 9.70
N SER A 39 30.50 2.80 9.49
CA SER A 39 31.13 1.55 9.07
C SER A 39 30.59 1.13 7.71
N GLY A 40 31.48 0.69 6.81
CA GLY A 40 31.06 0.10 5.53
C GLY A 40 30.31 -1.22 5.73
N SER A 41 29.44 -1.56 4.79
CA SER A 41 28.82 -2.89 4.76
C SER A 41 29.82 -3.93 4.27
N ASP A 42 29.79 -5.12 4.86
CA ASP A 42 30.67 -6.23 4.45
C ASP A 42 30.25 -6.86 3.12
N ASN A 43 28.98 -6.70 2.72
CA ASN A 43 28.38 -7.31 1.54
C ASN A 43 27.77 -6.32 0.55
N ASP A 44 27.97 -5.01 0.74
CA ASP A 44 27.59 -3.96 -0.20
C ASP A 44 28.68 -2.89 -0.26
N ALA A 45 29.40 -2.83 -1.39
CA ALA A 45 30.51 -1.90 -1.59
C ALA A 45 30.09 -0.41 -1.61
N ASN A 46 28.81 -0.11 -1.76
CA ASN A 46 28.26 1.25 -1.89
C ASN A 46 27.52 1.74 -0.63
N SER A 47 27.40 0.88 0.37
CA SER A 47 26.62 1.12 1.58
C SER A 47 27.43 0.98 2.86
N GLY A 48 26.79 1.30 3.97
CA GLY A 48 27.34 1.32 5.32
C GLY A 48 26.30 1.85 6.28
N HIS A 49 26.67 2.11 7.52
CA HIS A 49 25.77 2.68 8.51
C HIS A 49 26.50 3.63 9.44
N GLY A 50 25.88 4.77 9.74
CA GLY A 50 26.36 5.73 10.73
C GLY A 50 25.70 5.54 12.09
N ASN A 51 25.97 6.48 13.01
CA ASN A 51 25.34 6.48 14.35
C ASN A 51 23.85 6.77 14.31
N TYR A 52 23.38 7.55 13.32
CA TYR A 52 21.99 7.99 13.25
C TYR A 52 21.18 7.16 12.27
N GLY A 53 19.90 6.96 12.59
CA GLY A 53 18.88 6.48 11.66
C GLY A 53 17.74 7.48 11.50
N THR A 54 16.85 7.25 10.54
CA THR A 54 15.72 8.14 10.23
C THR A 54 14.40 7.38 10.11
N CYS A 55 13.56 7.53 11.12
CA CYS A 55 12.33 6.75 11.33
C CYS A 55 11.08 7.52 10.90
N CYS A 56 10.08 6.86 10.33
CA CYS A 56 8.70 7.36 10.23
C CYS A 56 7.70 6.26 9.92
N ASN A 57 6.40 6.54 10.10
CA ASN A 57 5.34 5.64 9.66
C ASN A 57 5.53 5.28 8.18
N GLU A 58 5.33 4.01 7.86
CA GLU A 58 5.45 3.48 6.52
C GLU A 58 4.20 2.66 6.17
N MET A 59 3.80 2.75 4.91
CA MET A 59 2.69 1.98 4.37
C MET A 59 3.15 1.40 3.04
N ASP A 60 3.59 0.15 3.10
CA ASP A 60 4.00 -0.62 1.95
C ASP A 60 2.76 -1.04 1.18
N ILE A 61 2.38 -0.18 0.23
CA ILE A 61 1.28 -0.46 -0.68
C ILE A 61 1.59 -1.72 -1.48
N TRP A 62 2.85 -1.90 -1.86
CA TRP A 62 3.27 -2.93 -2.78
C TRP A 62 4.77 -3.23 -2.71
N GLU A 63 5.09 -4.37 -2.12
CA GLU A 63 6.40 -5.01 -2.24
C GLU A 63 6.19 -6.34 -2.95
N ALA A 64 6.82 -6.52 -4.11
CA ALA A 64 6.56 -7.70 -4.92
C ALA A 64 7.65 -7.97 -5.95
N ASN A 65 7.69 -9.23 -6.37
CA ASN A 65 8.27 -9.67 -7.63
C ASN A 65 7.23 -10.52 -8.39
N ASN A 66 7.66 -11.31 -9.37
CA ASN A 66 6.74 -12.15 -10.14
C ASN A 66 6.27 -13.42 -9.41
N ASN A 67 6.87 -13.77 -8.26
CA ASN A 67 6.54 -14.96 -7.45
C ASN A 67 5.63 -14.64 -6.26
N ALA A 68 5.86 -13.51 -5.59
CA ALA A 68 5.11 -13.12 -4.39
C ALA A 68 4.88 -11.62 -4.31
N ALA A 69 3.91 -11.23 -3.49
CA ALA A 69 3.58 -9.85 -3.18
C ALA A 69 3.05 -9.71 -1.75
N ALA A 70 3.42 -8.61 -1.08
CA ALA A 70 2.92 -8.22 0.22
C ALA A 70 2.38 -6.78 0.19
N PHE A 71 1.47 -6.48 1.11
CA PHE A 71 1.16 -5.11 1.49
C PHE A 71 1.10 -5.02 3.00
N THR A 72 1.77 -4.02 3.56
CA THR A 72 2.18 -4.04 4.96
C THR A 72 2.16 -2.62 5.54
N PRO A 73 1.29 -2.33 6.51
CA PRO A 73 1.39 -1.13 7.32
C PRO A 73 2.43 -1.29 8.45
N HIS A 74 3.29 -0.29 8.63
CA HIS A 74 4.31 -0.22 9.68
C HIS A 74 4.20 1.07 10.51
N PRO A 75 3.54 1.03 11.67
CA PRO A 75 3.37 2.20 12.52
C PRO A 75 4.63 2.52 13.32
N CYS A 76 4.83 3.80 13.60
CA CYS A 76 5.88 4.33 14.47
C CYS A 76 5.30 5.22 15.55
N ASN A 77 5.97 5.26 16.69
CA ASN A 77 5.66 6.17 17.77
C ASN A 77 6.95 6.83 18.30
N PRO A 78 7.22 8.12 17.96
CA PRO A 78 6.35 9.05 17.23
C PRO A 78 6.22 8.74 15.72
N GLY A 79 5.10 9.15 15.10
CA GLY A 79 4.77 8.78 13.72
C GLY A 79 5.37 9.65 12.59
N GLY A 80 5.92 10.82 12.91
CA GLY A 80 6.58 11.71 11.93
C GLY A 80 8.08 11.43 11.82
N GLN A 81 8.73 12.01 10.80
CA GLN A 81 10.19 11.85 10.61
C GLN A 81 10.95 12.22 11.88
N THR A 82 11.68 11.23 12.41
CA THR A 82 12.41 11.32 13.66
C THR A 82 13.79 10.69 13.48
N ARG A 83 14.84 11.41 13.89
CA ARG A 83 16.19 10.84 13.95
C ARG A 83 16.30 9.96 15.19
N CYS A 84 16.79 8.74 15.03
CA CYS A 84 17.11 7.83 16.13
C CYS A 84 18.63 7.71 16.30
N GLU A 85 19.05 7.14 17.44
CA GLU A 85 20.42 6.74 17.73
C GLU A 85 20.40 5.47 18.61
N GLY A 86 21.40 4.60 18.45
CA GLY A 86 21.54 3.37 19.25
C GLY A 86 20.33 2.45 19.16
N ALA A 87 19.87 1.94 20.31
CA ALA A 87 18.75 0.99 20.40
C ALA A 87 17.44 1.53 19.81
N ALA A 88 17.23 2.86 19.80
CA ALA A 88 16.03 3.47 19.24
C ALA A 88 15.93 3.30 17.70
N CYS A 89 17.04 2.93 17.04
CA CYS A 89 17.05 2.55 15.63
C CYS A 89 16.89 1.04 15.39
N GLY A 90 16.76 0.22 16.44
CA GLY A 90 16.65 -1.23 16.32
C GLY A 90 17.98 -1.96 16.12
N GLY A 91 19.10 -1.41 16.61
CA GLY A 91 20.47 -1.92 16.43
C GLY A 91 20.66 -3.43 16.69
N ASP A 92 21.08 -3.82 17.89
CA ASP A 92 21.25 -5.25 18.24
C ASP A 92 19.91 -5.96 18.49
N ASP A 93 18.90 -5.18 18.88
CA ASP A 93 17.52 -5.63 19.04
C ASP A 93 16.63 -4.82 18.09
N ARG A 94 16.24 -5.45 16.98
CA ARG A 94 15.33 -4.89 15.98
C ARG A 94 14.05 -4.35 16.62
N TYR A 95 13.55 -4.94 17.71
CA TYR A 95 12.30 -4.56 18.35
C TYR A 95 12.44 -3.43 19.39
N ALA A 96 13.66 -3.02 19.72
CA ALA A 96 13.92 -1.84 20.55
C ALA A 96 13.68 -0.52 19.79
N THR A 97 13.50 -0.59 18.47
CA THR A 97 13.23 0.58 17.61
C THR A 97 11.93 1.31 17.98
N VAL A 98 11.82 2.57 17.59
CA VAL A 98 10.60 3.39 17.77
C VAL A 98 9.49 3.05 16.78
N CYS A 99 9.81 2.25 15.76
CA CYS A 99 8.92 1.80 14.71
C CYS A 99 8.57 0.31 14.84
N ASP A 100 7.61 -0.15 14.05
CA ASP A 100 7.37 -1.57 13.83
C ASP A 100 8.16 -2.04 12.60
N PRO A 101 9.23 -2.81 12.78
CA PRO A 101 10.08 -3.25 11.67
C PRO A 101 9.48 -4.42 10.88
N ASP A 102 8.47 -5.11 11.41
CA ASP A 102 7.88 -6.29 10.76
C ASP A 102 6.55 -5.96 10.07
N GLY A 103 5.78 -5.03 10.66
CA GLY A 103 4.48 -4.64 10.14
C GLY A 103 3.39 -5.69 10.37
N CYS A 104 2.21 -5.42 9.82
CA CYS A 104 1.11 -6.37 9.75
C CYS A 104 0.86 -6.80 8.29
N ASP A 105 1.60 -7.80 7.82
CA ASP A 105 1.66 -8.13 6.40
C ASP A 105 0.47 -8.97 5.93
N PHE A 106 0.07 -8.73 4.68
CA PHE A 106 -0.77 -9.65 3.92
C PHE A 106 -0.07 -10.04 2.62
N ASN A 107 0.51 -11.23 2.62
CA ASN A 107 0.97 -11.95 1.43
C ASN A 107 0.03 -13.15 1.21
N SER A 108 -0.63 -13.24 0.04
CA SER A 108 -1.59 -14.31 -0.26
C SER A 108 -1.03 -15.72 -0.10
N TYR A 109 0.22 -15.94 -0.51
CA TYR A 109 0.90 -17.22 -0.37
C TYR A 109 1.16 -17.53 1.11
N ARG A 110 1.68 -16.55 1.87
CA ARG A 110 1.92 -16.68 3.32
C ARG A 110 0.62 -16.92 4.11
N MET A 111 -0.49 -16.37 3.60
CA MET A 111 -1.84 -16.58 4.12
C MET A 111 -2.50 -17.88 3.62
N GLY A 112 -1.77 -18.75 2.93
CA GLY A 112 -2.23 -20.11 2.58
C GLY A 112 -2.95 -20.25 1.24
N ASP A 113 -3.08 -19.19 0.43
CA ASP A 113 -3.55 -19.28 -0.96
C ASP A 113 -2.37 -19.18 -1.94
N THR A 114 -1.74 -20.33 -2.17
CA THR A 114 -0.58 -20.48 -3.07
C THR A 114 -0.94 -20.42 -4.55
N SER A 115 -2.23 -20.29 -4.89
CA SER A 115 -2.75 -20.29 -6.26
C SER A 115 -3.19 -18.90 -6.74
N PHE A 116 -3.00 -17.87 -5.91
CA PHE A 116 -3.57 -16.55 -6.14
C PHE A 116 -2.69 -15.63 -7.01
N TYR A 117 -1.43 -15.44 -6.65
CA TYR A 117 -0.53 -14.46 -7.27
C TYR A 117 0.73 -15.15 -7.79
N GLY A 118 1.01 -15.02 -9.09
CA GLY A 118 2.18 -15.64 -9.72
C GLY A 118 2.00 -15.91 -11.20
N LYS A 119 3.00 -16.54 -11.82
CA LYS A 119 2.98 -16.84 -13.26
C LYS A 119 1.83 -17.76 -13.63
N GLY A 120 0.87 -17.26 -14.41
CA GLY A 120 -0.30 -18.02 -14.85
C GLY A 120 -1.33 -18.32 -13.75
N LEU A 121 -1.21 -17.67 -12.58
CA LEU A 121 -2.15 -17.79 -11.47
C LEU A 121 -3.32 -16.81 -11.61
N LYS A 122 -4.20 -16.73 -10.59
CA LYS A 122 -5.41 -15.90 -10.64
C LYS A 122 -5.11 -14.43 -10.94
N VAL A 123 -4.07 -13.88 -10.32
CA VAL A 123 -3.37 -12.67 -10.72
C VAL A 123 -2.11 -13.10 -11.46
N ASP A 124 -2.17 -13.05 -12.79
CA ASP A 124 -1.11 -13.55 -13.66
C ASP A 124 0.03 -12.53 -13.78
N THR A 125 1.15 -12.79 -13.12
CA THR A 125 2.29 -11.84 -13.07
C THR A 125 3.06 -11.72 -14.39
N THR A 126 2.73 -12.53 -15.40
CA THR A 126 3.32 -12.39 -16.75
C THR A 126 2.70 -11.25 -17.56
N LYS A 127 1.64 -10.62 -17.06
CA LYS A 127 0.90 -9.56 -17.73
C LYS A 127 0.73 -8.36 -16.80
N LYS A 128 0.56 -7.18 -17.37
CA LYS A 128 0.18 -5.99 -16.61
C LYS A 128 -1.17 -6.22 -15.90
N PHE A 129 -1.26 -5.82 -14.65
CA PHE A 129 -2.49 -5.74 -13.87
C PHE A 129 -2.55 -4.40 -13.12
N THR A 130 -3.72 -4.07 -12.60
CA THR A 130 -3.94 -2.92 -11.72
C THR A 130 -4.02 -3.42 -10.29
N ILE A 131 -3.39 -2.70 -9.37
CA ILE A 131 -3.53 -2.91 -7.92
C ILE A 131 -4.36 -1.77 -7.38
N VAL A 132 -5.33 -2.07 -6.53
CA VAL A 132 -6.12 -1.07 -5.83
C VAL A 132 -6.06 -1.37 -4.34
N THR A 133 -5.70 -0.34 -3.57
CA THR A 133 -5.64 -0.40 -2.10
C THR A 133 -6.62 0.63 -1.56
N GLN A 134 -7.49 0.21 -0.65
CA GLN A 134 -8.52 1.04 -0.05
C GLN A 134 -8.23 1.23 1.43
N PHE A 135 -8.32 2.47 1.92
CA PHE A 135 -8.10 2.84 3.32
C PHE A 135 -9.44 3.21 3.94
N ILE A 136 -10.05 2.25 4.65
CA ILE A 136 -11.41 2.37 5.17
C ILE A 136 -11.34 2.87 6.61
N THR A 137 -12.10 3.93 6.88
CA THR A 137 -12.23 4.49 8.23
C THR A 137 -13.45 3.93 8.97
N ASP A 138 -13.41 4.01 10.29
CA ASP A 138 -14.46 3.53 11.19
C ASP A 138 -15.84 4.20 10.97
N ASP A 139 -15.85 5.45 10.52
CA ASP A 139 -17.06 6.24 10.26
C ASP A 139 -17.35 6.49 8.77
N GLY A 140 -16.53 5.96 7.86
CA GLY A 140 -16.67 6.16 6.42
C GLY A 140 -16.32 7.57 5.92
N THR A 141 -15.69 8.40 6.74
CA THR A 141 -15.23 9.76 6.37
C THR A 141 -13.70 9.84 6.32
N ALA A 142 -13.16 10.84 5.61
CA ALA A 142 -11.72 11.08 5.56
C ALA A 142 -11.09 11.45 6.92
N ASN A 143 -11.90 11.82 7.92
CA ASN A 143 -11.45 12.24 9.25
C ASN A 143 -11.53 11.11 10.29
N GLY A 144 -12.20 10.00 9.99
CA GLY A 144 -12.32 8.84 10.87
C GLY A 144 -10.98 8.18 11.17
N ASN A 145 -10.98 7.17 12.05
CA ASN A 145 -9.79 6.37 12.31
C ASN A 145 -9.68 5.28 11.26
N LEU A 146 -8.47 5.05 10.72
CA LEU A 146 -8.23 3.91 9.84
C LEU A 146 -8.56 2.61 10.59
N LYS A 147 -9.42 1.80 9.98
CA LYS A 147 -9.97 0.57 10.54
C LYS A 147 -9.62 -0.67 9.71
N GLU A 148 -9.50 -0.50 8.40
CA GLU A 148 -9.30 -1.63 7.49
C GLU A 148 -8.53 -1.17 6.24
N ILE A 149 -7.59 -2.00 5.79
CA ILE A 149 -6.91 -1.85 4.50
C ILE A 149 -7.33 -3.00 3.61
N ARG A 150 -8.04 -2.69 2.52
CA ARG A 150 -8.50 -3.69 1.54
C ARG A 150 -7.70 -3.66 0.27
N ARG A 151 -7.61 -4.82 -0.36
CA ARG A 151 -6.93 -5.04 -1.64
C ARG A 151 -7.90 -5.60 -2.68
N LEU A 152 -7.75 -5.13 -3.92
CA LEU A 152 -8.26 -5.81 -5.10
C LEU A 152 -7.32 -5.59 -6.28
N TYR A 153 -7.49 -6.40 -7.31
CA TYR A 153 -6.75 -6.33 -8.55
C TYR A 153 -7.71 -6.15 -9.73
N VAL A 154 -7.21 -5.58 -10.83
CA VAL A 154 -7.92 -5.60 -12.12
C VAL A 154 -6.98 -6.10 -13.20
N GLN A 155 -7.34 -7.21 -13.83
CA GLN A 155 -6.57 -7.78 -14.91
C GLN A 155 -7.49 -8.19 -16.05
N ASN A 156 -7.14 -7.83 -17.29
CA ASN A 156 -7.96 -8.09 -18.48
C ASN A 156 -9.42 -7.61 -18.35
N GLY A 157 -9.63 -6.48 -17.68
CA GLY A 157 -10.96 -5.89 -17.43
C GLY A 157 -11.78 -6.58 -16.33
N VAL A 158 -11.25 -7.64 -15.69
CA VAL A 158 -11.93 -8.36 -14.62
C VAL A 158 -11.43 -7.88 -13.26
N VAL A 159 -12.35 -7.54 -12.37
CA VAL A 159 -12.06 -7.25 -10.96
C VAL A 159 -11.82 -8.56 -10.22
N ILE A 160 -10.70 -8.65 -9.53
CA ILE A 160 -10.27 -9.80 -8.73
C ILE A 160 -10.17 -9.34 -7.28
N GLN A 161 -11.08 -9.80 -6.42
CA GLN A 161 -10.96 -9.57 -4.97
C GLN A 161 -9.70 -10.25 -4.43
N ASN A 162 -9.15 -9.72 -3.33
CA ASN A 162 -8.01 -10.34 -2.64
C ASN A 162 -8.29 -11.81 -2.30
N SER A 163 -7.24 -12.61 -2.14
CA SER A 163 -7.39 -13.96 -1.61
C SER A 163 -7.95 -13.90 -0.19
N LYS A 164 -8.70 -14.93 0.19
CA LYS A 164 -9.04 -15.16 1.60
C LYS A 164 -7.89 -15.88 2.27
N VAL A 165 -7.77 -15.72 3.59
CA VAL A 165 -6.84 -16.50 4.39
C VAL A 165 -7.24 -17.98 4.40
N ASN A 166 -6.25 -18.85 4.42
CA ASN A 166 -6.36 -20.31 4.47
C ASN A 166 -5.30 -20.86 5.43
N VAL A 167 -5.25 -20.29 6.64
CA VAL A 167 -4.36 -20.72 7.73
C VAL A 167 -5.22 -21.22 8.88
N PRO A 168 -4.96 -22.41 9.44
CA PRO A 168 -5.67 -22.89 10.64
C PRO A 168 -5.63 -21.86 11.78
N GLY A 169 -6.80 -21.54 12.33
CA GLY A 169 -6.96 -20.58 13.43
C GLY A 169 -7.32 -19.15 13.00
N LEU A 170 -7.11 -18.78 11.73
CA LEU A 170 -7.66 -17.55 11.17
C LEU A 170 -9.09 -17.79 10.67
N ASP A 171 -9.94 -16.76 10.78
CA ASP A 171 -11.28 -16.79 10.20
C ASP A 171 -11.16 -16.82 8.66
N PRO A 172 -11.61 -17.88 7.98
CA PRO A 172 -11.45 -18.05 6.53
C PRO A 172 -12.25 -17.04 5.71
N SER A 173 -13.05 -16.17 6.33
CA SER A 173 -13.70 -15.04 5.67
C SER A 173 -12.80 -13.81 5.53
N MET A 174 -11.69 -13.71 6.27
CA MET A 174 -10.78 -12.56 6.22
C MET A 174 -10.03 -12.49 4.88
N ASP A 175 -10.02 -11.30 4.28
CA ASP A 175 -9.32 -10.97 3.03
C ASP A 175 -8.67 -9.58 3.03
N SER A 176 -8.51 -8.99 4.21
CA SER A 176 -8.10 -7.59 4.43
C SER A 176 -7.34 -7.42 5.75
N ILE A 177 -6.56 -6.36 5.86
CA ILE A 177 -5.84 -6.03 7.10
C ILE A 177 -6.77 -5.25 8.03
N THR A 178 -6.95 -5.77 9.24
CA THR A 178 -7.66 -5.14 10.37
C THR A 178 -6.83 -5.39 11.64
N ASP A 179 -7.04 -4.62 12.70
CA ASP A 179 -6.32 -4.87 13.97
C ASP A 179 -6.55 -6.31 14.49
N GLN A 180 -7.76 -6.84 14.32
CA GLN A 180 -8.08 -8.23 14.67
C GLN A 180 -7.29 -9.24 13.82
N PHE A 181 -7.20 -9.02 12.50
CA PHE A 181 -6.39 -9.84 11.60
C PHE A 181 -4.92 -9.83 12.07
N CYS A 182 -4.36 -8.65 12.32
CA CYS A 182 -2.97 -8.47 12.77
C CYS A 182 -2.70 -9.24 14.08
N ASP A 183 -3.55 -9.06 15.09
CA ASP A 183 -3.37 -9.73 16.38
C ASP A 183 -3.45 -11.24 16.27
N THR A 184 -4.39 -11.74 15.47
CA THR A 184 -4.61 -13.18 15.31
C THR A 184 -3.48 -13.79 14.47
N GLN A 185 -3.09 -13.15 13.36
CA GLN A 185 -1.99 -13.56 12.49
C GLN A 185 -0.69 -13.66 13.29
N LYS A 186 -0.29 -12.61 14.02
CA LYS A 186 0.94 -12.61 14.82
C LYS A 186 0.92 -13.71 15.88
N THR A 187 -0.23 -13.94 16.53
CA THR A 187 -0.37 -15.01 17.53
C THR A 187 -0.17 -16.39 16.91
N ILE A 188 -0.77 -16.66 15.75
CA ILE A 188 -0.70 -17.97 15.09
C ILE A 188 0.69 -18.24 14.54
N PHE A 189 1.37 -17.22 14.00
CA PHE A 189 2.72 -17.38 13.46
C PHE A 189 3.80 -17.33 14.53
N GLY A 190 3.47 -16.91 15.76
CA GLY A 190 4.43 -16.75 16.84
C GLY A 190 5.33 -15.52 16.68
N ASP A 191 4.91 -14.55 15.87
CA ASP A 191 5.65 -13.31 15.61
C ASP A 191 5.41 -12.28 16.72
N THR A 192 6.37 -11.39 16.95
CA THR A 192 6.24 -10.32 17.95
C THR A 192 5.16 -9.32 17.54
N LYS A 193 4.30 -8.91 18.47
CA LYS A 193 3.20 -7.96 18.23
C LYS A 193 3.63 -6.49 18.24
N GLN A 194 4.68 -6.15 17.51
CA GLN A 194 5.15 -4.76 17.42
C GLN A 194 4.11 -3.82 16.80
N PHE A 195 3.37 -4.27 15.78
CA PHE A 195 2.32 -3.49 15.12
C PHE A 195 1.37 -2.81 16.11
N GLN A 196 0.78 -3.59 17.02
CA GLN A 196 -0.12 -3.04 18.03
C GLN A 196 0.63 -2.21 19.08
N ALA A 197 1.84 -2.63 19.47
CA ALA A 197 2.67 -1.88 20.42
C ALA A 197 3.07 -0.48 19.91
N LYS A 198 3.16 -0.29 18.58
CA LYS A 198 3.49 1.00 17.94
C LYS A 198 2.27 1.79 17.46
N GLY A 199 1.05 1.33 17.77
CA GLY A 199 -0.19 2.08 17.56
C GLY A 199 -1.12 1.52 16.50
N GLY A 200 -0.77 0.39 15.87
CA GLY A 200 -1.61 -0.35 14.93
C GLY A 200 -2.12 0.51 13.77
N LEU A 201 -3.32 0.20 13.28
CA LEU A 201 -3.93 0.95 12.17
C LEU A 201 -4.21 2.42 12.54
N ARG A 202 -4.45 2.73 13.81
CA ARG A 202 -4.61 4.12 14.27
C ARG A 202 -3.32 4.93 14.09
N GLY A 203 -2.16 4.34 14.38
CA GLY A 203 -0.84 4.96 14.18
C GLY A 203 -0.59 5.28 12.70
N ILE A 204 -0.91 4.34 11.82
CA ILE A 204 -0.85 4.55 10.37
C ILE A 204 -1.80 5.63 9.90
N GLY A 205 -3.06 5.60 10.36
CA GLY A 205 -4.05 6.61 10.04
C GLY A 205 -3.61 8.02 10.46
N ALA A 206 -2.90 8.16 11.59
CA ALA A 206 -2.31 9.43 12.01
C ALA A 206 -1.18 9.89 11.08
N GLY A 207 -0.34 8.96 10.59
CA GLY A 207 0.65 9.22 9.54
C GLY A 207 0.01 9.72 8.24
N MET A 208 -1.03 9.02 7.77
CA MET A 208 -1.78 9.40 6.56
C MET A 208 -2.41 10.79 6.67
N LYS A 209 -2.98 11.15 7.84
CA LYS A 209 -3.55 12.49 8.10
C LYS A 209 -2.51 13.60 8.07
N SER A 210 -1.25 13.28 8.38
CA SER A 210 -0.14 14.24 8.32
C SER A 210 0.40 14.43 6.89
N GLY A 211 -0.03 13.58 5.95
CA GLY A 211 0.50 13.49 4.60
C GLY A 211 1.68 12.53 4.52
N MET A 212 1.66 11.67 3.49
CA MET A 212 2.75 10.73 3.18
C MET A 212 3.28 10.99 1.77
N VAL A 213 4.54 10.64 1.55
CA VAL A 213 5.22 10.77 0.25
C VAL A 213 5.15 9.44 -0.48
N LEU A 214 4.78 9.45 -1.76
CA LEU A 214 4.85 8.26 -2.62
C LEU A 214 6.31 7.96 -2.96
N VAL A 215 6.74 6.72 -2.70
CA VAL A 215 8.04 6.18 -3.09
C VAL A 215 7.83 5.09 -4.13
N LEU A 216 8.67 5.07 -5.16
CA LEU A 216 8.73 4.00 -6.16
C LEU A 216 10.20 3.56 -6.26
N SER A 217 10.48 2.30 -5.97
CA SER A 217 11.84 1.76 -5.86
C SER A 217 11.96 0.39 -6.55
N ILE A 218 13.21 -0.03 -6.76
CA ILE A 218 13.58 -1.40 -7.12
C ILE A 218 14.90 -1.68 -6.40
N TRP A 219 14.99 -2.82 -5.72
CA TRP A 219 16.10 -3.17 -4.85
C TRP A 219 16.19 -4.69 -4.69
N ASP A 220 17.39 -5.16 -4.40
CA ASP A 220 17.68 -6.48 -3.84
C ASP A 220 18.13 -6.35 -2.38
N ASP A 221 18.09 -7.45 -1.65
CA ASP A 221 18.13 -7.43 -0.18
C ASP A 221 19.45 -7.99 0.35
N HIS A 222 20.33 -7.09 0.77
CA HIS A 222 21.60 -7.45 1.41
C HIS A 222 21.46 -7.97 2.84
N ALA A 223 20.28 -7.90 3.47
CA ALA A 223 20.07 -8.39 4.82
C ALA A 223 19.66 -9.87 4.83
N VAL A 224 18.63 -10.23 4.06
CA VAL A 224 18.06 -11.60 4.07
C VAL A 224 17.60 -12.09 2.69
N ASN A 225 18.18 -11.55 1.60
CA ASN A 225 18.04 -12.06 0.23
C ASN A 225 16.58 -12.11 -0.29
N MET A 226 15.69 -11.24 0.22
CA MET A 226 14.27 -11.17 -0.16
C MET A 226 13.45 -12.41 0.24
N LEU A 227 14.06 -13.34 1.00
CA LEU A 227 13.42 -14.61 1.38
C LEU A 227 12.19 -14.42 2.26
N TRP A 228 12.13 -13.30 2.97
CA TRP A 228 10.97 -12.91 3.77
C TRP A 228 9.73 -12.66 2.91
N LEU A 229 9.90 -12.30 1.63
CA LEU A 229 8.83 -12.01 0.69
C LEU A 229 8.44 -13.25 -0.14
N ASP A 230 9.41 -14.00 -0.67
CA ASP A 230 9.14 -14.94 -1.76
C ASP A 230 9.65 -16.39 -1.55
N SER A 231 10.18 -16.71 -0.37
CA SER A 231 10.75 -18.03 -0.06
C SER A 231 10.22 -18.57 1.28
N THR A 232 10.92 -19.55 1.86
CA THR A 232 10.77 -20.02 3.24
C THR A 232 11.65 -19.17 4.14
N PHE A 233 11.04 -18.49 5.12
CA PHE A 233 11.79 -17.69 6.08
C PHE A 233 11.19 -17.79 7.49
N PRO A 234 12.01 -17.95 8.55
CA PRO A 234 13.45 -18.24 8.54
C PRO A 234 13.80 -19.53 7.79
N THR A 235 15.02 -19.62 7.24
CA THR A 235 15.41 -20.71 6.32
C THR A 235 15.58 -22.08 7.00
N ASP A 236 15.71 -22.10 8.32
CA ASP A 236 15.85 -23.29 9.16
C ASP A 236 14.51 -23.77 9.76
N ALA A 237 13.42 -23.01 9.57
CA ALA A 237 12.09 -23.38 10.03
C ALA A 237 11.42 -24.39 9.08
N ASP A 238 10.50 -25.20 9.62
CA ASP A 238 9.67 -26.11 8.84
C ASP A 238 8.77 -25.32 7.88
N PRO A 239 8.89 -25.49 6.54
CA PRO A 239 8.06 -24.76 5.57
C PRO A 239 6.55 -25.04 5.70
N SER A 240 6.15 -26.13 6.37
CA SER A 240 4.75 -26.45 6.65
C SER A 240 4.18 -25.69 7.85
N ALA A 241 5.02 -25.08 8.68
CA ALA A 241 4.57 -24.28 9.80
C ALA A 241 3.89 -22.98 9.31
N PRO A 242 2.75 -22.58 9.92
CA PRO A 242 2.06 -21.34 9.56
C PRO A 242 2.98 -20.12 9.52
N GLY A 243 2.96 -19.38 8.41
CA GLY A 243 3.69 -18.13 8.24
C GLY A 243 5.14 -18.26 7.76
N VAL A 244 5.67 -19.48 7.65
CA VAL A 244 7.06 -19.71 7.24
C VAL A 244 7.23 -19.60 5.72
N ALA A 245 6.40 -20.28 4.92
CA ALA A 245 6.47 -20.20 3.47
C ALA A 245 5.73 -18.96 2.93
N ARG A 246 6.44 -18.11 2.17
CA ARG A 246 5.94 -16.83 1.62
C ARG A 246 5.93 -16.78 0.08
N GLY A 247 6.56 -17.75 -0.57
CA GLY A 247 6.53 -17.92 -2.02
C GLY A 247 7.24 -19.21 -2.44
N THR A 248 7.56 -19.30 -3.74
CA THR A 248 8.13 -20.52 -4.34
C THR A 248 9.64 -20.46 -4.56
N CYS A 249 10.30 -19.34 -4.24
CA CYS A 249 11.73 -19.20 -4.46
C CYS A 249 12.53 -20.13 -3.52
N PRO A 250 13.61 -20.76 -4.00
CA PRO A 250 14.52 -21.53 -3.15
C PRO A 250 15.16 -20.68 -2.04
N THR A 251 15.51 -21.31 -0.91
CA THR A 251 16.15 -20.61 0.24
C THR A 251 17.58 -20.16 -0.02
N ASP A 252 18.23 -20.65 -1.07
CA ASP A 252 19.55 -20.23 -1.53
C ASP A 252 19.52 -19.18 -2.64
N SER A 253 18.33 -18.69 -3.00
CA SER A 253 18.13 -17.64 -4.00
C SER A 253 18.33 -16.23 -3.43
N GLY A 254 18.24 -15.22 -4.30
CA GLY A 254 18.11 -13.81 -3.90
C GLY A 254 19.37 -13.12 -3.40
N LYS A 255 20.53 -13.81 -3.40
CA LYS A 255 21.81 -13.16 -3.06
C LYS A 255 22.07 -12.00 -4.02
N PRO A 256 22.38 -10.79 -3.53
CA PRO A 256 22.60 -9.62 -4.38
C PRO A 256 23.59 -9.88 -5.53
N GLU A 257 24.76 -10.44 -5.20
CA GLU A 257 25.80 -10.80 -6.18
C GLU A 257 25.31 -11.73 -7.31
N ASP A 258 24.40 -12.66 -7.02
CA ASP A 258 23.83 -13.56 -8.01
C ASP A 258 22.76 -12.83 -8.86
N ILE A 259 21.93 -12.00 -8.24
CA ILE A 259 20.86 -11.26 -8.95
C ILE A 259 21.45 -10.19 -9.86
N GLU A 260 22.39 -9.39 -9.36
CA GLU A 260 23.08 -8.35 -10.14
C GLU A 260 23.81 -8.93 -11.35
N ALA A 261 24.47 -10.08 -11.18
CA ALA A 261 25.20 -10.74 -12.26
C ALA A 261 24.27 -11.41 -13.29
N ASN A 262 23.22 -12.09 -12.84
CA ASN A 262 22.42 -12.97 -13.70
C ASN A 262 21.13 -12.31 -14.23
N ALA A 263 20.63 -11.28 -13.56
CA ALA A 263 19.41 -10.57 -13.93
C ALA A 263 19.58 -9.04 -14.03
N PRO A 264 20.68 -8.51 -14.62
CA PRO A 264 20.98 -7.07 -14.63
C PRO A 264 19.98 -6.22 -15.42
N ASN A 265 19.19 -6.86 -16.30
CA ASN A 265 18.18 -6.20 -17.13
C ASN A 265 16.77 -6.27 -16.50
N SER A 266 16.66 -6.71 -15.25
CA SER A 266 15.39 -6.69 -14.52
C SER A 266 14.89 -5.26 -14.39
N SER A 267 13.58 -5.08 -14.52
CA SER A 267 12.95 -3.77 -14.43
C SER A 267 11.52 -3.89 -13.94
N VAL A 268 11.03 -2.80 -13.36
CA VAL A 268 9.63 -2.63 -12.96
C VAL A 268 9.08 -1.38 -13.64
N THR A 269 7.82 -1.43 -14.06
CA THR A 269 7.13 -0.27 -14.65
C THR A 269 5.87 0.04 -13.85
N TYR A 270 5.91 1.15 -13.12
CA TYR A 270 4.73 1.74 -12.48
C TYR A 270 4.05 2.72 -13.46
N SER A 271 2.73 2.63 -13.63
CA SER A 271 2.00 3.50 -14.54
C SER A 271 0.53 3.64 -14.11
N ASN A 272 -0.17 4.63 -14.67
CA ASN A 272 -1.61 4.83 -14.46
C ASN A 272 -1.99 4.95 -12.96
N ILE A 273 -1.17 5.67 -12.19
CA ILE A 273 -1.44 5.98 -10.79
C ILE A 273 -2.71 6.83 -10.72
N LYS A 274 -3.65 6.43 -9.85
CA LYS A 274 -4.91 7.13 -9.59
C LYS A 274 -5.12 7.22 -8.10
N PHE A 275 -5.70 8.33 -7.65
CA PHE A 275 -6.05 8.57 -6.25
C PHE A 275 -7.42 9.25 -6.20
N GLY A 276 -8.27 8.85 -5.26
CA GLY A 276 -9.62 9.36 -5.11
C GLY A 276 -10.44 8.51 -4.15
N ASP A 277 -11.74 8.82 -4.06
CA ASP A 277 -12.68 8.13 -3.17
C ASP A 277 -12.78 6.63 -3.47
N ILE A 278 -13.15 5.85 -2.46
CA ILE A 278 -13.30 4.39 -2.58
C ILE A 278 -14.26 4.06 -3.74
N GLY A 279 -13.79 3.23 -4.67
CA GLY A 279 -14.54 2.84 -5.87
C GLY A 279 -14.33 3.73 -7.10
N SER A 280 -13.67 4.89 -6.97
CA SER A 280 -13.49 5.84 -8.09
C SER A 280 -12.35 5.48 -9.06
N THR A 281 -11.45 4.58 -8.67
CA THR A 281 -10.17 4.35 -9.37
C THR A 281 -10.13 3.08 -10.22
N TYR A 282 -11.17 2.25 -10.18
CA TYR A 282 -11.28 1.00 -10.94
C TYR A 282 -12.70 0.75 -11.47
N GLY A 283 -12.81 0.11 -12.64
CA GLY A 283 -14.08 -0.14 -13.33
C GLY A 283 -14.51 0.97 -14.30
N SER A 284 -15.46 0.65 -15.18
CA SER A 284 -16.12 1.61 -16.08
C SER A 284 -17.43 2.10 -15.43
N GLY A 285 -17.40 3.23 -14.73
CA GLY A 285 -18.59 4.07 -14.47
C GLY A 285 -19.86 3.39 -13.91
N SER A 286 -19.75 2.36 -13.06
CA SER A 286 -20.90 1.78 -12.38
C SER A 286 -20.97 2.28 -10.94
N ASN A 287 -21.94 3.17 -10.71
CA ASN A 287 -22.44 3.67 -9.44
C ASN A 287 -22.43 2.60 -8.33
N PRO A 288 -22.11 2.93 -7.06
CA PRO A 288 -22.21 1.99 -5.97
C PRO A 288 -23.69 1.73 -5.66
N THR A 289 -24.22 0.59 -6.10
CA THR A 289 -25.49 0.05 -5.61
C THR A 289 -25.31 -0.39 -4.16
N SER A 290 -25.90 0.38 -3.24
CA SER A 290 -26.22 -0.06 -1.89
C SER A 290 -27.34 -1.11 -1.95
N THR A 291 -27.03 -2.35 -1.57
CA THR A 291 -27.97 -3.34 -1.02
C THR A 291 -28.46 -2.82 0.35
N GLY A 292 -29.72 -2.83 0.76
CA GLY A 292 -30.90 -3.60 0.39
C GLY A 292 -31.58 -3.99 1.71
N GLY A 293 -32.83 -3.56 1.94
CA GLY A 293 -33.60 -3.96 3.11
C GLY A 293 -35.06 -3.52 3.03
N GLY A 294 -35.97 -4.50 3.08
CA GLY A 294 -37.40 -4.32 3.40
C GLY A 294 -38.37 -4.53 2.24
N GLY A 295 -39.10 -5.65 2.28
CA GLY A 295 -40.13 -6.02 1.30
C GLY A 295 -41.43 -5.21 1.39
N GLY A 296 -42.11 -5.11 0.25
CA GLY A 296 -43.46 -4.54 0.11
C GLY A 296 -43.97 -4.66 -1.35
N THR A 297 -45.21 -5.11 -1.48
CA THR A 297 -46.02 -5.43 -2.68
C THR A 297 -46.18 -4.23 -3.66
N PRO A 298 -46.49 -4.44 -4.96
CA PRO A 298 -46.13 -3.51 -6.03
C PRO A 298 -47.14 -2.37 -6.18
N THR A 299 -46.63 -1.14 -6.24
CA THR A 299 -47.41 0.04 -6.66
C THR A 299 -46.62 0.75 -7.74
N SER A 300 -47.18 0.92 -8.93
CA SER A 300 -46.53 1.65 -10.02
C SER A 300 -46.56 3.15 -9.71
N THR A 301 -45.44 3.70 -9.26
CA THR A 301 -45.23 5.15 -9.17
C THR A 301 -44.12 5.54 -10.14
N GLY A 302 -44.41 6.57 -10.95
CA GLY A 302 -43.56 7.02 -12.04
C GLY A 302 -42.14 7.38 -11.60
N SER A 303 -41.19 7.15 -12.51
CA SER A 303 -39.78 7.47 -12.35
C SER A 303 -39.57 8.88 -11.78
N ALA A 304 -38.71 9.00 -10.77
CA ALA A 304 -38.28 10.29 -10.26
C ALA A 304 -37.70 11.16 -11.41
N PRO A 305 -37.97 12.47 -11.45
CA PRO A 305 -37.43 13.34 -12.50
C PRO A 305 -35.90 13.24 -12.52
N GLY A 306 -35.32 13.05 -13.72
CA GLY A 306 -33.87 13.08 -13.89
C GLY A 306 -33.29 14.42 -13.41
N ALA A 307 -32.03 14.41 -12.99
CA ALA A 307 -31.32 15.63 -12.62
C ALA A 307 -31.48 16.69 -13.74
N THR A 308 -31.80 17.92 -13.34
CA THR A 308 -32.09 19.02 -14.26
C THR A 308 -30.99 20.07 -14.17
N GLN A 309 -30.59 20.64 -15.31
CA GLN A 309 -29.57 21.67 -15.40
C GLN A 309 -30.19 23.08 -15.20
N THR A 310 -29.46 23.96 -14.52
CA THR A 310 -29.83 25.37 -14.36
C THR A 310 -29.81 26.13 -15.69
N LYS A 311 -30.60 27.21 -15.78
CA LYS A 311 -30.54 28.12 -16.95
C LYS A 311 -29.11 28.65 -17.11
N TYR A 312 -28.61 28.65 -18.34
CA TYR A 312 -27.22 28.93 -18.74
C TYR A 312 -26.18 27.85 -18.39
N GLY A 313 -26.58 26.74 -17.76
CA GLY A 313 -25.70 25.59 -17.54
C GLY A 313 -25.47 24.77 -18.82
N GLN A 314 -24.34 24.06 -18.89
CA GLN A 314 -24.07 23.10 -19.97
C GLN A 314 -25.03 21.92 -19.85
N CYS A 315 -25.67 21.53 -20.96
CA CYS A 315 -26.66 20.45 -21.01
C CYS A 315 -26.34 19.41 -22.09
N GLY A 316 -25.19 19.52 -22.76
CA GLY A 316 -24.77 18.61 -23.81
C GLY A 316 -23.41 18.99 -24.39
N GLY A 317 -22.96 18.19 -25.35
CA GLY A 317 -21.64 18.30 -25.98
C GLY A 317 -20.87 16.98 -25.91
N GLN A 318 -19.99 16.73 -26.87
CA GLN A 318 -19.17 15.54 -26.90
C GLN A 318 -18.33 15.42 -25.61
N GLY A 319 -18.50 14.30 -24.89
CA GLY A 319 -17.83 14.05 -23.62
C GLY A 319 -18.53 14.61 -22.38
N TYR A 320 -19.66 15.31 -22.52
CA TYR A 320 -20.45 15.80 -21.39
C TYR A 320 -21.25 14.66 -20.74
N THR A 321 -21.11 14.49 -19.41
CA THR A 321 -21.75 13.42 -18.62
C THR A 321 -22.76 13.94 -17.59
N GLY A 322 -23.04 15.24 -17.60
CA GLY A 322 -23.96 15.87 -16.65
C GLY A 322 -25.44 15.90 -17.12
N PRO A 323 -26.30 16.64 -16.40
CA PRO A 323 -27.74 16.74 -16.69
C PRO A 323 -28.04 17.26 -18.10
N THR A 324 -28.88 16.55 -18.86
CA THR A 324 -29.26 16.92 -20.24
C THR A 324 -30.63 17.59 -20.35
N GLN A 325 -31.47 17.50 -19.32
CA GLN A 325 -32.72 18.25 -19.23
C GLN A 325 -32.49 19.61 -18.58
N CYS A 326 -33.08 20.66 -19.13
CA CYS A 326 -32.99 22.02 -18.60
C CYS A 326 -34.13 22.34 -17.65
N ALA A 327 -33.89 23.22 -16.68
CA ALA A 327 -34.89 23.69 -15.75
C ALA A 327 -36.09 24.28 -16.50
N SER A 328 -37.29 24.14 -15.92
CA SER A 328 -38.54 24.59 -16.53
C SER A 328 -38.43 26.04 -17.03
N GLY A 329 -38.84 26.28 -18.28
CA GLY A 329 -38.71 27.58 -18.94
C GLY A 329 -37.40 27.79 -19.70
N SER A 330 -36.55 26.76 -19.84
CA SER A 330 -35.37 26.77 -20.72
C SER A 330 -35.25 25.45 -21.50
N SER A 331 -34.51 25.48 -22.61
CA SER A 331 -34.30 24.33 -23.49
C SER A 331 -32.82 24.15 -23.81
N CYS A 332 -32.38 22.91 -24.02
CA CYS A 332 -30.99 22.63 -24.33
C CYS A 332 -30.70 22.99 -25.79
N GLN A 333 -29.94 24.05 -26.01
CA GLN A 333 -29.57 24.53 -27.35
C GLN A 333 -28.12 24.16 -27.65
N THR A 334 -27.90 23.45 -28.76
CA THR A 334 -26.54 23.12 -29.22
C THR A 334 -25.87 24.37 -29.79
N LEU A 335 -24.74 24.75 -29.21
CA LEU A 335 -23.93 25.88 -29.70
C LEU A 335 -22.80 25.39 -30.61
N ASN A 336 -22.19 24.25 -30.27
CA ASN A 336 -21.18 23.59 -31.09
C ASN A 336 -21.09 22.09 -30.71
N PRO A 337 -20.29 21.26 -31.43
CA PRO A 337 -20.21 19.82 -31.18
C PRO A 337 -19.78 19.43 -29.74
N TYR A 338 -19.07 20.31 -29.04
CA TYR A 338 -18.55 20.07 -27.70
C TYR A 338 -19.37 20.74 -26.61
N TYR A 339 -20.38 21.55 -26.96
CA TYR A 339 -21.09 22.37 -25.99
C TYR A 339 -22.54 22.69 -26.41
N SER A 340 -23.49 22.30 -25.55
CA SER A 340 -24.88 22.75 -25.57
C SER A 340 -25.23 23.44 -24.25
N GLN A 341 -26.08 24.46 -24.28
CA GLN A 341 -26.43 25.28 -23.12
C GLN A 341 -27.95 25.40 -22.93
N CYS A 342 -28.41 25.42 -21.68
CA CYS A 342 -29.80 25.74 -21.37
C CYS A 342 -30.10 27.22 -21.61
N LEU A 343 -30.95 27.55 -22.57
CA LEU A 343 -31.39 28.92 -22.89
C LEU A 343 -32.90 29.07 -22.76
#